data_AF-A0A498NG50-F1
#
_entry.id   AF-A0A498NG50-F1
#
_cell.length_a   1.000
_cell.length_b   1.000
_cell.length_c   1.000
_cell.angle_alpha   90.00
_cell.angle_beta   90.00
_cell.angle_gamma   90.00
#
_symmetry.space_group_name_H-M   'P 1'
#
loop_
_entity.id
_entity.type
_entity.pdbx_description
1 polymer ?
#
loop_
_entity_poly.entity_id
_entity_poly.type
_entity_poly.pdbx_seq_one_letter_code
_entity_poly.pdbx_strand_id
1 'polypeptide(L)'
;MRTPAMIGCSFVVDREYFGEIGLLDPGMEVYGGENIELGMRVWQCGGSMEVLPCARVAHIERTKKPYNNDIDYYAKRNALRAAEVWMDEFKSHVYMAWNIPMNNPGVDFGDVSERVALRKKMNCRNFRWYLEHVYPEMRIYNNTITYGEVRNSKASGYCLDQGSEEDDRAILYPCHGMSSQNGPIISRDTGRCLEVEMSKDANFGLRLVVQRCSGQKWMIRNWIKHPRH
;
A
#
# COMPACT_ATOMS: atom_id res chain seq x y z
N MET A 1 14.24 15.23 18.15
CA MET A 1 13.53 15.61 16.89
C MET A 1 12.36 14.67 16.74
N ARG A 2 11.14 15.17 16.49
CA ARG A 2 9.96 14.30 16.36
C ARG A 2 9.97 13.58 15.01
N THR A 3 9.49 12.33 15.00
CA THR A 3 9.35 11.51 13.79
C THR A 3 7.97 10.83 13.79
N PRO A 4 7.30 10.70 12.63
CA PRO A 4 5.99 10.05 12.58
C PRO A 4 6.08 8.55 12.89
N ALA A 5 7.16 7.90 12.47
CA ALA A 5 7.42 6.49 12.73
C ALA A 5 8.89 6.26 13.11
N MET A 6 9.17 5.09 13.68
CA MET A 6 10.52 4.69 14.07
C MET A 6 11.16 3.78 13.03
N ILE A 7 12.50 3.72 13.07
CA ILE A 7 13.28 2.70 12.35
C ILE A 7 13.22 1.43 13.20
N GLY A 8 12.73 0.32 12.62
CA GLY A 8 12.47 -0.93 13.36
C GLY A 8 13.69 -1.60 14.01
N CYS A 9 14.92 -1.23 13.62
CA CYS A 9 16.12 -1.91 14.07
C CYS A 9 16.52 -1.63 15.53
N SER A 10 16.12 -0.48 16.09
CA SER A 10 16.50 -0.11 17.46
C SER A 10 15.68 1.07 17.97
N PHE A 11 15.16 0.96 19.20
CA PHE A 11 14.53 2.04 19.94
C PHE A 11 14.75 1.84 21.44
N VAL A 12 14.53 2.90 22.21
CA VAL A 12 14.56 2.88 23.67
C VAL A 12 13.20 3.35 24.16
N VAL A 13 12.64 2.64 25.14
CA VAL A 13 11.33 2.93 25.72
C VAL A 13 11.35 2.58 27.20
N ASP A 14 10.58 3.30 28.01
CA ASP A 14 10.32 2.87 29.37
C ASP A 14 9.58 1.52 29.39
N ARG A 15 10.00 0.61 30.26
CA ARG A 15 9.48 -0.76 30.28
C ARG A 15 8.03 -0.82 30.71
N GLU A 16 7.64 -0.02 31.69
CA GLU A 16 6.28 -0.01 32.23
C GLU A 16 5.34 0.60 31.20
N TYR A 17 5.70 1.76 30.63
CA TYR A 17 4.98 2.36 29.52
C TYR A 17 4.82 1.39 28.34
N PHE A 18 5.90 0.69 27.94
CA PHE A 18 5.82 -0.27 26.83
C PHE A 18 4.84 -1.41 27.11
N GLY A 19 4.79 -1.89 28.35
CA GLY A 19 3.80 -2.87 28.82
C GLY A 19 2.37 -2.32 28.79
N GLU A 20 2.16 -1.10 29.27
CA GLU A 20 0.86 -0.43 29.32
C GLU A 20 0.25 -0.20 27.93
N ILE A 21 1.08 0.19 26.96
CA ILE A 21 0.65 0.36 25.58
C ILE A 21 0.53 -0.96 24.81
N GLY A 22 0.77 -2.11 25.45
CA GLY A 22 0.51 -3.44 24.89
C GLY A 22 1.64 -4.07 24.09
N LEU A 23 2.91 -3.72 24.35
CA LEU A 23 4.12 -4.27 23.70
C LEU A 23 4.05 -4.18 22.16
N LEU A 24 4.68 -5.11 21.43
CA LEU A 24 4.42 -5.30 19.99
C LEU A 24 3.14 -6.12 19.79
N ASP A 25 2.48 -5.98 18.64
CA ASP A 25 1.36 -6.84 18.27
C ASP A 25 1.83 -8.31 18.16
N PRO A 26 1.38 -9.21 19.06
CA PRO A 26 1.83 -10.60 19.05
C PRO A 26 1.32 -11.39 17.84
N GLY A 27 0.32 -10.85 17.11
CA GLY A 27 -0.15 -11.45 15.88
C GLY A 27 0.64 -11.01 14.64
N MET A 28 1.63 -10.12 14.76
CA MET A 28 2.57 -9.85 13.67
C MET A 28 3.61 -10.96 13.56
N GLU A 29 3.88 -11.37 12.32
CA GLU A 29 4.70 -12.55 12.04
C GLU A 29 5.93 -12.17 11.21
N VAL A 30 7.07 -12.79 11.52
CA VAL A 30 8.34 -12.77 10.77
C VAL A 30 8.98 -11.39 10.60
N TYR A 31 8.43 -10.52 9.75
CA TYR A 31 9.07 -9.25 9.38
C TYR A 31 8.08 -8.23 8.80
N GLY A 32 8.24 -6.97 9.20
CA GLY A 32 7.66 -5.81 8.55
C GLY A 32 6.40 -5.31 9.23
N GLY A 33 6.21 -3.99 9.21
CA GLY A 33 5.02 -3.31 9.71
C GLY A 33 5.05 -2.98 11.21
N GLU A 34 5.87 -3.66 12.02
CA GLU A 34 5.90 -3.48 13.47
C GLU A 34 6.35 -2.08 13.90
N ASN A 35 7.29 -1.51 13.17
CA ASN A 35 7.82 -0.18 13.42
C ASN A 35 6.82 0.94 13.07
N ILE A 36 5.98 0.70 12.05
CA ILE A 36 4.92 1.62 11.62
C ILE A 36 3.72 1.52 12.56
N GLU A 37 3.30 0.30 12.93
CA GLU A 37 2.23 0.05 13.90
C GLU A 37 2.52 0.73 15.24
N LEU A 38 3.71 0.51 15.78
CA LEU A 38 4.11 1.09 17.06
C LEU A 38 4.16 2.63 16.99
N GLY A 39 4.66 3.19 15.89
CA GLY A 39 4.67 4.63 15.65
C GLY A 39 3.25 5.24 15.66
N MET A 40 2.35 4.66 14.88
CA MET A 40 0.94 5.09 14.81
C MET A 40 0.25 4.99 16.18
N ARG A 41 0.47 3.89 16.91
CA ARG A 41 -0.10 3.67 18.24
C ARG A 41 0.40 4.69 19.25
N VAL A 42 1.72 4.85 19.40
CA VAL A 42 2.30 5.78 20.39
C VAL A 42 1.76 7.19 20.21
N TRP A 43 1.75 7.69 18.97
CA TRP A 43 1.23 9.02 18.67
C TRP A 43 -0.27 9.16 18.93
N GLN A 44 -1.08 8.20 18.47
CA GLN A 44 -2.53 8.27 18.67
C GLN A 44 -2.91 8.12 20.15
N CYS A 45 -2.12 7.41 20.94
CA CYS A 45 -2.42 7.12 22.34
C CYS A 45 -1.69 8.04 23.33
N GLY A 46 -1.19 9.19 22.89
CA GLY A 46 -0.72 10.28 23.76
C GLY A 46 0.79 10.30 24.06
N GLY A 47 1.57 9.42 23.45
CA GLY A 47 3.03 9.47 23.48
C GLY A 47 3.61 10.26 22.30
N SER A 48 4.93 10.14 22.14
CA SER A 48 5.66 10.73 21.02
C SER A 48 6.85 9.87 20.61
N MET A 49 7.20 9.92 19.33
CA MET A 49 8.39 9.26 18.78
C MET A 49 9.48 10.29 18.46
N GLU A 50 10.71 10.01 18.88
CA GLU A 50 11.83 10.93 18.72
C GLU A 50 13.10 10.27 18.20
N VAL A 51 13.80 11.00 17.33
CA VAL A 51 15.18 10.73 16.93
C VAL A 51 16.11 11.62 17.77
N LEU A 52 17.11 10.99 18.40
CA LEU A 52 18.16 11.62 19.18
C LEU A 52 19.47 11.65 18.38
N PRO A 53 19.86 12.79 17.75
CA PRO A 53 21.04 12.85 16.88
C PRO A 53 22.37 12.55 17.57
N CYS A 54 22.42 12.71 18.91
CA CYS A 54 23.60 12.43 19.72
C CYS A 54 23.76 10.92 20.03
N ALA A 55 22.69 10.13 19.94
CA ALA A 55 22.74 8.69 20.12
C ALA A 55 22.92 8.02 18.75
N ARG A 56 24.06 7.37 18.54
CA ARG A 56 24.42 6.76 17.26
C ARG A 56 24.58 5.27 17.41
N VAL A 57 23.83 4.50 16.63
CA VAL A 57 23.93 3.05 16.53
C VAL A 57 24.08 2.70 15.04
N ALA A 58 25.12 1.94 14.71
CA ALA A 58 25.33 1.47 13.35
C ALA A 58 24.54 0.17 13.12
N HIS A 59 23.79 0.10 12.02
CA HIS A 59 23.10 -1.11 11.58
C HIS A 59 23.71 -1.58 10.25
N ILE A 60 24.12 -2.85 10.18
CA ILE A 60 24.62 -3.46 8.95
C ILE A 60 23.43 -3.94 8.15
N GLU A 61 23.11 -3.23 7.07
CA GLU A 61 22.04 -3.61 6.17
C GLU A 61 22.37 -4.91 5.43
N ARG A 62 21.34 -5.76 5.27
CA ARG A 62 21.45 -7.00 4.50
C ARG A 62 20.62 -6.86 3.23
N THR A 63 21.24 -7.18 2.09
CA THR A 63 20.59 -7.21 0.78
C THR A 63 19.51 -8.28 0.66
N LYS A 64 19.64 -9.38 1.41
CA LYS A 64 18.65 -10.46 1.47
C LYS A 64 18.27 -10.75 2.92
N LYS A 65 16.98 -10.92 3.21
CA LYS A 65 16.48 -11.37 4.51
C LYS A 65 16.49 -12.91 4.51
N PRO A 66 17.36 -13.59 5.28
CA PRO A 66 17.54 -15.04 5.19
C PRO A 66 16.51 -15.86 5.99
N TYR A 67 15.58 -15.20 6.69
CA TYR A 67 14.74 -15.82 7.70
C TYR A 67 13.50 -16.51 7.13
N ASN A 68 13.05 -16.11 5.94
CA ASN A 68 11.90 -16.70 5.28
C ASN A 68 11.97 -16.44 3.76
N ASN A 69 11.40 -17.34 2.97
CA ASN A 69 11.33 -17.19 1.51
C ASN A 69 10.16 -16.30 1.07
N ASP A 70 9.13 -16.14 1.90
CA ASP A 70 7.92 -15.37 1.57
C ASP A 70 7.78 -14.10 2.42
N ILE A 71 8.82 -13.26 2.41
CA ILE A 71 8.84 -11.99 3.16
C ILE A 71 7.70 -11.05 2.70
N ASP A 72 7.33 -11.12 1.43
CA ASP A 72 6.29 -10.27 0.84
C ASP A 72 4.90 -10.59 1.43
N TYR A 73 4.56 -11.87 1.60
CA TYR A 73 3.33 -12.27 2.29
C TYR A 73 3.27 -11.72 3.71
N TYR A 74 4.32 -11.90 4.51
CA TYR A 74 4.33 -11.45 5.91
C TYR A 74 4.28 -9.92 6.02
N ALA A 75 4.99 -9.20 5.16
CA ALA A 75 4.95 -7.74 5.11
C ALA A 75 3.53 -7.24 4.79
N LYS A 76 2.86 -7.83 3.79
CA LYS A 76 1.46 -7.53 3.46
C LYS A 76 0.53 -7.82 4.63
N ARG A 77 0.66 -9.02 5.21
CA ARG A 77 -0.15 -9.47 6.34
C ARG A 77 -0.05 -8.51 7.52
N ASN A 78 1.15 -8.16 7.95
CA ASN A 78 1.39 -7.27 9.09
C ASN A 78 0.95 -5.83 8.79
N ALA A 79 1.15 -5.36 7.55
CA ALA A 79 0.65 -4.04 7.13
C ALA A 79 -0.89 -3.97 7.20
N LEU A 80 -1.59 -5.02 6.78
CA LEU A 80 -3.05 -5.11 6.91
C LEU A 80 -3.50 -5.11 8.37
N ARG A 81 -2.83 -5.85 9.26
CA ARG A 81 -3.12 -5.81 10.70
C ARG A 81 -3.02 -4.40 11.26
N ALA A 82 -1.94 -3.70 10.94
CA ALA A 82 -1.73 -2.32 11.39
C ALA A 82 -2.82 -1.39 10.82
N ALA A 83 -3.17 -1.54 9.54
CA ALA A 83 -4.19 -0.73 8.88
C ALA A 83 -5.58 -0.91 9.49
N GLU A 84 -5.99 -2.17 9.72
CA GLU A 84 -7.30 -2.50 10.28
C GLU A 84 -7.49 -2.00 11.71
N VAL A 85 -6.41 -1.88 12.49
CA VAL A 85 -6.46 -1.38 13.87
C VAL A 85 -6.33 0.13 13.95
N TRP A 86 -5.40 0.73 13.20
CA TRP A 86 -4.91 2.08 13.48
C TRP A 86 -5.22 3.13 12.42
N MET A 87 -5.68 2.75 11.23
CA MET A 87 -5.80 3.67 10.10
C MET A 87 -7.23 4.08 9.74
N ASP A 88 -8.24 3.64 10.48
CA ASP A 88 -9.65 4.04 10.28
C ASP A 88 -10.09 3.94 8.81
N GLU A 89 -10.67 5.01 8.23
CA GLU A 89 -11.06 5.06 6.82
C GLU A 89 -9.86 5.02 5.84
N PHE A 90 -8.68 5.43 6.31
CA PHE A 90 -7.44 5.50 5.53
C PHE A 90 -6.75 4.14 5.38
N LYS A 91 -7.29 3.08 6.01
CA LYS A 91 -6.79 1.72 5.79
C LYS A 91 -6.80 1.35 4.30
N SER A 92 -7.76 1.89 3.55
CA SER A 92 -7.85 1.73 2.08
C SER A 92 -6.54 2.08 1.36
N HIS A 93 -5.73 3.01 1.88
CA HIS A 93 -4.42 3.37 1.30
C HIS A 93 -3.41 2.22 1.37
N VAL A 94 -3.45 1.40 2.42
CA VAL A 94 -2.60 0.21 2.53
C VAL A 94 -3.04 -0.86 1.55
N TYR A 95 -4.36 -1.08 1.43
CA TYR A 95 -4.91 -1.97 0.41
C TYR A 95 -4.53 -1.52 -1.01
N MET A 96 -4.58 -0.21 -1.28
CA MET A 96 -4.12 0.37 -2.54
C MET A 96 -2.63 0.14 -2.79
N ALA A 97 -1.79 0.44 -1.80
CA ALA A 97 -0.34 0.33 -1.91
C ALA A 97 0.13 -1.10 -2.20
N TRP A 98 -0.52 -2.09 -1.59
CA TRP A 98 -0.20 -3.51 -1.78
C TRP A 98 -1.00 -4.19 -2.90
N ASN A 99 -1.85 -3.43 -3.59
CA ASN A 99 -2.78 -3.94 -4.59
C ASN A 99 -3.70 -5.09 -4.09
N ILE A 100 -4.14 -5.00 -2.84
CA ILE A 100 -4.98 -6.00 -2.19
C ILE A 100 -6.44 -5.58 -2.30
N PRO A 101 -7.36 -6.43 -2.79
CA PRO A 101 -8.78 -6.12 -2.82
C PRO A 101 -9.32 -5.86 -1.39
N MET A 102 -10.11 -4.79 -1.21
CA MET A 102 -10.79 -4.55 0.08
C MET A 102 -11.82 -5.64 0.40
N ASN A 103 -12.49 -6.18 -0.61
CA ASN A 103 -13.42 -7.30 -0.47
C ASN A 103 -12.68 -8.58 -0.83
N ASN A 104 -12.56 -9.51 0.11
CA ASN A 104 -11.81 -10.75 -0.04
C ASN A 104 -10.31 -10.51 -0.36
N PRO A 105 -9.51 -10.05 0.62
CA PRO A 105 -8.11 -9.66 0.40
C PRO A 105 -7.21 -10.80 -0.08
N GLY A 106 -7.60 -12.07 0.13
CA GLY A 106 -6.75 -13.22 -0.18
C GLY A 106 -5.50 -13.32 0.70
N VAL A 107 -5.35 -12.42 1.66
CA VAL A 107 -4.32 -12.42 2.71
C VAL A 107 -5.05 -12.51 4.03
N ASP A 108 -4.82 -13.59 4.78
CA ASP A 108 -5.35 -13.74 6.13
C ASP A 108 -4.44 -13.02 7.12
N PHE A 109 -4.90 -11.87 7.61
CA PHE A 109 -4.20 -11.09 8.61
C PHE A 109 -4.53 -11.50 10.05
N GLY A 110 -5.40 -12.49 10.26
CA GLY A 110 -5.78 -13.02 11.56
C GLY A 110 -6.66 -12.08 12.40
N ASP A 111 -6.98 -12.50 13.63
CA ASP A 111 -7.79 -11.70 14.55
C ASP A 111 -7.01 -10.49 15.08
N VAL A 112 -7.68 -9.33 15.09
CA VAL A 112 -7.17 -8.05 15.59
C VAL A 112 -8.02 -7.49 16.74
N SER A 113 -9.01 -8.25 17.22
CA SER A 113 -9.98 -7.79 18.22
C SER A 113 -9.34 -7.28 19.51
N GLU A 114 -8.29 -7.95 20.00
CA GLU A 114 -7.55 -7.49 21.18
C GLU A 114 -6.86 -6.14 20.97
N ARG A 115 -6.28 -5.91 19.79
CA ARG A 115 -5.61 -4.65 19.44
C ARG A 115 -6.62 -3.51 19.31
N VAL A 116 -7.78 -3.79 18.72
CA VAL A 116 -8.91 -2.85 18.67
C VAL A 116 -9.43 -2.52 20.07
N ALA A 117 -9.56 -3.52 20.94
CA ALA A 117 -9.99 -3.32 22.33
C ALA A 117 -8.98 -2.47 23.13
N LEU A 118 -7.69 -2.69 22.93
CA LEU A 118 -6.62 -1.87 23.51
C LEU A 118 -6.72 -0.41 23.07
N ARG A 119 -6.86 -0.15 21.77
CA ARG A 119 -7.03 1.20 21.22
C ARG A 119 -8.22 1.94 21.86
N LYS A 120 -9.34 1.22 22.04
CA LYS A 120 -10.53 1.75 22.74
C LYS A 120 -10.27 2.02 24.22
N LYS A 121 -9.65 1.07 24.93
CA LYS A 121 -9.33 1.18 26.36
C LYS A 121 -8.47 2.40 26.66
N MET A 122 -7.51 2.70 25.78
CA MET A 122 -6.60 3.82 25.91
C MET A 122 -7.18 5.17 25.42
N ASN A 123 -8.41 5.18 24.90
CA ASN A 123 -9.05 6.36 24.33
C ASN A 123 -8.15 7.08 23.30
N CYS A 124 -7.51 6.30 22.42
CA CYS A 124 -6.59 6.85 21.43
C CYS A 124 -7.31 7.72 20.41
N ARG A 125 -6.60 8.72 19.88
CA ARG A 125 -7.06 9.60 18.81
C ARG A 125 -7.26 8.82 17.51
N ASN A 126 -8.05 9.38 16.60
CA ASN A 126 -8.25 8.81 15.27
C ASN A 126 -7.04 9.07 14.35
N PHE A 127 -6.98 8.34 13.24
CA PHE A 127 -5.88 8.43 12.29
C PHE A 127 -5.87 9.76 11.53
N ARG A 128 -7.04 10.39 11.34
CA ARG A 128 -7.12 11.74 10.77
C ARG A 128 -6.31 12.75 11.59
N TRP A 129 -6.45 12.72 12.91
CA TRP A 129 -5.66 13.56 13.81
C TRP A 129 -4.16 13.31 13.65
N TYR A 130 -3.75 12.04 13.50
CA TYR A 130 -2.35 11.68 13.26
C TYR A 130 -1.83 12.31 11.96
N LEU A 131 -2.58 12.23 10.87
CA LEU A 131 -2.20 12.88 9.60
C LEU A 131 -2.11 14.40 9.76
N GLU A 132 -3.05 15.03 10.46
CA GLU A 132 -3.08 16.48 10.61
C GLU A 132 -1.98 17.05 11.53
N HIS A 133 -1.57 16.28 12.56
CA HIS A 133 -0.70 16.81 13.64
C HIS A 133 0.67 16.14 13.73
N VAL A 134 0.83 14.95 13.16
CA VAL A 134 2.06 14.16 13.26
C VAL A 134 2.72 13.97 11.90
N TYR A 135 1.93 13.73 10.84
CA TYR A 135 2.48 13.54 9.49
C TYR A 135 1.71 14.28 8.38
N PRO A 136 1.64 15.63 8.44
CA PRO A 136 0.86 16.44 7.50
C PRO A 136 1.37 16.42 6.07
N GLU A 137 2.63 16.04 5.85
CA GLU A 137 3.24 15.90 4.53
C GLU A 137 2.77 14.63 3.80
N MET A 138 2.12 13.69 4.49
CA MET A 138 1.65 12.46 3.88
C MET A 138 0.48 12.72 2.93
N ARG A 139 0.65 12.31 1.67
CA ARG A 139 -0.36 12.48 0.63
C ARG A 139 -1.60 11.61 0.91
N ILE A 140 -2.77 12.21 0.81
CA ILE A 140 -4.06 11.55 1.02
C ILE A 140 -4.81 11.45 -0.30
N TYR A 141 -5.34 10.26 -0.60
CA TYR A 141 -6.21 10.00 -1.75
C TYR A 141 -7.69 9.89 -1.31
N ASN A 142 -8.44 10.98 -1.39
CA ASN A 142 -9.85 11.03 -0.93
C ASN A 142 -10.87 10.58 -1.99
N ASN A 143 -10.53 10.72 -3.28
CA ASN A 143 -11.46 10.50 -4.39
C ASN A 143 -11.06 9.30 -5.26
N THR A 144 -10.28 8.36 -4.71
CA THR A 144 -9.94 7.15 -5.45
C THR A 144 -11.19 6.27 -5.55
N ILE A 145 -11.61 6.01 -6.78
CA ILE A 145 -12.72 5.10 -7.08
C ILE A 145 -12.16 3.68 -7.31
N THR A 146 -10.94 3.57 -7.82
CA THR A 146 -10.39 2.34 -8.43
C THR A 146 -8.86 2.25 -8.37
N TYR A 147 -8.29 1.03 -8.29
CA TYR A 147 -6.84 0.73 -8.30
C TYR A 147 -6.55 -0.75 -8.72
N GLY A 148 -5.27 -1.12 -8.98
CA GLY A 148 -4.78 -2.52 -9.25
C GLY A 148 -4.99 -3.18 -10.64
N GLU A 149 -3.99 -3.78 -11.39
CA GLU A 149 -3.57 -4.25 -12.85
C GLU A 149 -4.16 -4.09 -14.34
N VAL A 150 -3.82 -3.12 -15.25
CA VAL A 150 -4.62 -2.59 -16.40
C VAL A 150 -4.52 -3.55 -17.55
N ARG A 151 -5.56 -4.36 -17.72
CA ARG A 151 -5.56 -5.45 -18.70
C ARG A 151 -6.43 -5.11 -19.89
N ASN A 152 -5.93 -5.36 -21.10
CA ASN A 152 -6.73 -5.28 -22.31
C ASN A 152 -7.33 -6.66 -22.66
N SER A 153 -8.59 -6.69 -23.09
CA SER A 153 -9.30 -7.90 -23.52
C SER A 153 -8.60 -8.70 -24.64
N LYS A 154 -7.80 -8.05 -25.48
CA LYS A 154 -7.08 -8.66 -26.61
C LYS A 154 -5.71 -9.23 -26.19
N ALA A 155 -5.21 -8.86 -25.02
CA ALA A 155 -3.91 -9.28 -24.49
C ALA A 155 -4.04 -9.62 -23.00
N SER A 156 -4.82 -10.66 -22.67
CA SER A 156 -5.24 -10.97 -21.30
C SER A 156 -4.10 -11.32 -20.32
N GLY A 157 -2.92 -11.71 -20.83
CA GLY A 157 -1.71 -11.96 -20.05
C GLY A 157 -0.78 -10.75 -19.87
N TYR A 158 -1.10 -9.62 -20.49
CA TYR A 158 -0.28 -8.42 -20.49
C TYR A 158 -1.04 -7.23 -19.88
N CYS A 159 -0.31 -6.41 -19.14
CA CYS A 159 -0.81 -5.24 -18.44
C CYS A 159 -0.15 -3.97 -19.01
N LEU A 160 -0.87 -2.84 -18.95
CA LEU A 160 -0.27 -1.52 -19.17
C LEU A 160 0.83 -1.32 -18.12
N ASP A 161 2.03 -1.00 -18.58
CA ASP A 161 3.20 -0.80 -17.75
C ASP A 161 3.87 0.51 -18.15
N GLN A 162 4.54 1.16 -17.20
CA GLN A 162 5.28 2.40 -17.46
C GLN A 162 6.47 2.18 -18.41
N GLY A 163 7.02 0.96 -18.48
CA GLY A 163 8.20 0.67 -19.30
C GLY A 163 9.50 1.10 -18.62
N SER A 164 10.53 1.36 -19.43
CA SER A 164 11.83 1.84 -18.94
C SER A 164 11.70 3.27 -18.43
N GLU A 165 12.38 3.62 -17.34
CA GLU A 165 12.42 5.02 -16.84
C GLU A 165 13.06 5.99 -17.85
N GLU A 166 13.84 5.49 -18.80
CA GLU A 166 14.48 6.30 -19.86
C GLU A 166 13.56 6.55 -21.07
N ASP A 167 12.45 5.82 -21.18
CA ASP A 167 11.49 5.95 -22.28
C ASP A 167 10.13 6.37 -21.70
N ASP A 168 9.71 7.62 -21.94
CA ASP A 168 8.43 8.19 -21.48
C ASP A 168 7.20 7.57 -22.19
N ARG A 169 7.30 6.31 -22.60
CA ARG A 169 6.29 5.58 -23.36
C ARG A 169 5.83 4.36 -22.59
N ALA A 170 4.56 4.37 -22.21
CA ALA A 170 3.92 3.19 -21.66
C ALA A 170 3.97 2.01 -22.65
N ILE A 171 4.12 0.80 -22.11
CA ILE A 171 4.22 -0.46 -22.85
C ILE A 171 3.19 -1.48 -22.37
N LEU A 172 3.16 -2.63 -23.05
CA LEU A 172 2.54 -3.84 -22.52
C LEU A 172 3.62 -4.76 -21.97
N TYR A 173 3.41 -5.25 -20.76
CA TYR A 173 4.32 -6.18 -20.10
C TYR A 173 3.55 -7.32 -19.42
N PRO A 174 4.12 -8.54 -19.28
CA PRO A 174 3.48 -9.60 -18.52
C PRO A 174 2.98 -9.09 -17.16
N CYS A 175 1.71 -9.33 -16.87
CA CYS A 175 1.09 -8.83 -15.65
C CYS A 175 1.83 -9.38 -14.41
N HIS A 176 2.30 -8.46 -13.56
CA HIS A 176 3.11 -8.77 -12.38
C HIS A 176 2.44 -8.37 -11.07
N GLY A 177 1.20 -7.87 -11.10
CA GLY A 177 0.44 -7.59 -9.89
C GLY A 177 0.18 -6.11 -9.57
N MET A 178 0.27 -5.14 -10.50
CA MET A 178 0.05 -3.69 -10.20
C MET A 178 -0.85 -2.88 -11.19
N SER A 179 -1.87 -2.17 -10.65
CA SER A 179 -2.82 -1.11 -11.20
C SER A 179 -3.74 -1.29 -12.46
N SER A 180 -5.11 -1.16 -12.47
CA SER A 180 -6.10 -1.54 -13.54
C SER A 180 -7.31 -0.66 -13.72
N GLN A 181 -7.82 -0.57 -14.95
CA GLN A 181 -9.03 0.16 -15.31
C GLN A 181 -10.02 -0.43 -16.35
N ASN A 182 -11.34 -0.44 -16.04
CA ASN A 182 -12.49 -0.94 -16.82
C ASN A 182 -13.06 0.09 -17.80
N GLY A 183 -13.03 -0.21 -19.09
CA GLY A 183 -13.54 0.62 -20.19
C GLY A 183 -12.47 1.01 -21.22
N PRO A 184 -12.82 1.54 -22.39
CA PRO A 184 -11.83 2.13 -23.29
C PRO A 184 -11.18 3.35 -22.61
N ILE A 185 -9.85 3.43 -22.60
CA ILE A 185 -9.14 4.65 -22.21
C ILE A 185 -9.21 5.59 -23.41
N ILE A 186 -9.99 6.66 -23.30
CA ILE A 186 -10.25 7.61 -24.39
C ILE A 186 -9.51 8.92 -24.11
N SER A 187 -8.73 9.38 -25.08
CA SER A 187 -8.19 10.75 -25.09
C SER A 187 -9.35 11.73 -25.24
N ARG A 188 -9.59 12.57 -24.22
CA ARG A 188 -10.68 13.57 -24.23
C ARG A 188 -10.52 14.63 -25.33
N ASP A 189 -9.29 14.90 -25.76
CA ASP A 189 -8.99 15.91 -26.77
C ASP A 189 -9.24 15.41 -28.20
N THR A 190 -9.01 14.12 -28.45
CA THR A 190 -9.04 13.55 -29.80
C THR A 190 -10.17 12.56 -30.06
N GLY A 191 -10.85 12.10 -29.00
CA GLY A 191 -11.84 11.03 -29.07
C GLY A 191 -11.26 9.66 -29.47
N ARG A 192 -9.93 9.52 -29.51
CA ARG A 192 -9.25 8.26 -29.86
C ARG A 192 -9.08 7.36 -28.64
N CYS A 193 -9.13 6.05 -28.87
CA CYS A 193 -8.96 5.03 -27.86
C CYS A 193 -7.50 4.56 -27.79
N LEU A 194 -6.99 4.33 -26.58
CA LEU A 194 -5.80 3.53 -26.35
C LEU A 194 -6.14 2.06 -26.62
N GLU A 195 -5.43 1.44 -27.55
CA GLU A 195 -5.68 0.09 -28.04
C GLU A 195 -4.38 -0.72 -28.17
N VAL A 196 -4.54 -2.03 -28.34
CA VAL A 196 -3.47 -2.99 -28.59
C VAL A 196 -3.55 -3.51 -30.02
N GLU A 197 -2.42 -3.45 -30.72
CA GLU A 197 -2.26 -4.04 -32.05
C GLU A 197 -1.08 -5.01 -32.09
N MET A 198 -1.09 -5.90 -33.08
CA MET A 198 0.05 -6.77 -33.35
C MET A 198 1.07 -5.99 -34.18
N SER A 199 2.34 -6.03 -33.77
CA SER A 199 3.43 -5.37 -34.50
C SER A 199 4.66 -6.27 -34.47
N LYS A 200 5.27 -6.49 -35.64
CA LYS A 200 6.49 -7.31 -35.76
C LYS A 200 7.71 -6.65 -35.12
N ASP A 201 7.68 -5.33 -34.97
CA ASP A 201 8.78 -4.52 -34.46
C ASP A 201 8.64 -4.23 -32.96
N ALA A 202 7.61 -4.77 -32.31
CA ALA A 202 7.33 -4.54 -30.90
C ALA A 202 7.78 -5.69 -30.00
N ASN A 203 8.21 -5.37 -28.78
CA ASN A 203 8.50 -6.38 -27.76
C ASN A 203 7.27 -7.25 -27.50
N PHE A 204 7.46 -8.56 -27.51
CA PHE A 204 6.40 -9.57 -27.39
C PHE A 204 5.31 -9.53 -28.49
N GLY A 205 5.57 -8.85 -29.61
CA GLY A 205 4.67 -8.78 -30.76
C GLY A 205 3.43 -7.91 -30.57
N LEU A 206 3.35 -7.13 -29.48
CA LEU A 206 2.20 -6.31 -29.11
C LEU A 206 2.62 -4.84 -28.93
N ARG A 207 1.85 -3.91 -29.49
CA ARG A 207 2.12 -2.46 -29.40
C ARG A 207 0.89 -1.71 -28.89
N LEU A 208 1.12 -0.73 -28.02
CA LEU A 208 0.12 0.26 -27.62
C LEU A 208 0.00 1.35 -28.68
N VAL A 209 -1.23 1.67 -29.07
CA VAL A 209 -1.53 2.70 -30.06
C VAL A 209 -2.74 3.52 -29.66
N VAL A 210 -2.76 4.80 -30.05
CA VAL A 210 -3.93 5.67 -29.89
C VAL A 210 -4.61 5.83 -31.25
N GLN A 211 -5.76 5.19 -31.42
CA GLN A 211 -6.43 5.07 -32.73
C GLN A 211 -7.95 5.16 -32.64
N ARG A 212 -8.65 4.95 -33.76
CA ARG A 212 -10.12 4.82 -33.75
C ARG A 212 -10.52 3.61 -32.92
N CYS A 213 -11.55 3.79 -32.09
CA CYS A 213 -12.04 2.76 -31.21
C CYS A 213 -12.58 1.56 -32.01
N SER A 214 -11.94 0.41 -31.88
CA SER A 214 -12.35 -0.88 -32.45
C SER A 214 -13.24 -1.70 -31.51
N GLY A 215 -13.44 -1.22 -30.28
CA GLY A 215 -14.27 -1.87 -29.26
C GLY A 215 -13.49 -2.71 -28.24
N GLN A 216 -12.15 -2.59 -28.21
CA GLN A 216 -11.33 -3.19 -27.16
C GLN A 216 -11.71 -2.63 -25.78
N LYS A 217 -11.61 -3.49 -24.75
CA LYS A 217 -11.94 -3.14 -23.37
C LYS A 217 -10.70 -3.26 -22.49
N TRP A 218 -10.47 -2.27 -21.65
CA TRP A 218 -9.55 -2.39 -20.52
C TRP A 218 -10.33 -2.86 -19.27
N MET A 219 -9.70 -3.47 -18.26
CA MET A 219 -10.32 -3.85 -16.97
C MET A 219 -9.62 -3.28 -15.72
N ILE A 220 -10.37 -2.87 -14.64
CA ILE A 220 -9.98 -2.50 -13.23
C ILE A 220 -10.12 -3.77 -12.32
N ARG A 221 -9.16 -4.07 -11.42
CA ARG A 221 -9.08 -5.22 -10.52
C ARG A 221 -9.81 -4.86 -9.23
N ASN A 222 -9.46 -3.73 -8.61
CA ASN A 222 -10.00 -3.35 -7.31
C ASN A 222 -10.84 -2.08 -7.36
N TRP A 223 -12.06 -2.17 -6.81
CA TRP A 223 -13.01 -1.07 -6.66
C TRP A 223 -13.16 -0.67 -5.20
N ILE A 224 -13.14 0.63 -4.92
CA ILE A 224 -13.43 1.18 -3.59
C ILE A 224 -14.93 1.50 -3.55
N LYS A 225 -15.70 0.73 -2.79
CA LYS A 225 -17.10 1.09 -2.49
C LYS A 225 -17.07 2.16 -1.40
N HIS A 226 -17.28 3.42 -1.79
CA HIS A 226 -17.61 4.46 -0.81
C HIS A 226 -19.01 4.21 -0.23
N PRO A 227 -19.22 4.32 1.09
CA PRO A 227 -20.56 4.33 1.64
C PRO A 227 -21.36 5.44 0.96
N ARG A 228 -22.53 5.12 0.41
CA ARG A 228 -23.46 6.16 -0.02
C ARG A 228 -23.99 6.82 1.27
N HIS A 229 -23.66 8.09 1.46
CA HIS A 229 -24.34 8.94 2.44
C HIS A 229 -25.79 9.15 2.04
#